data_AF-A0AAP3DK63-F1
#
_entry.id   AF-A0AAP3DK63-F1
#
_cell.length_a   1.000
_cell.length_b   1.000
_cell.length_c   1.000
_cell.angle_alpha   90.00
_cell.angle_beta   90.00
_cell.angle_gamma   90.00
#
_symmetry.space_group_name_H-M   'P 1'
#
loop_
_entity.id
_entity.type
_entity.pdbx_description
1 polymer ?
#
loop_
_entity_poly.entity_id
_entity_poly.type
_entity_poly.pdbx_seq_one_letter_code
_entity_poly.pdbx_strand_id
1 'polypeptide(L)'
;MRLYDLAGAYAEVAQIIMDDETKTEALGDTLQSLEDAIENKADNIAKMVRNIAAEVDMIKLEETRLAERRRRLEKKQEGLKLYLKEQLEVAGLQKVKTPIFTISVRKNTGSVQVVNEIEIPQMFWVTPPPILDKKSMSERLKSGEEIPGVTLVKGTSLQIK
;
A
#
# COMPACT_ATOMS: atom_id res chain seq x y z
N MET A 1 26.55 -3.07 19.36
CA MET A 1 25.25 -3.17 20.04
C MET A 1 24.10 -2.81 19.11
N ARG A 2 22.95 -3.45 19.29
CA ARG A 2 21.69 -3.09 18.62
C ARG A 2 21.03 -1.94 19.39
N LEU A 3 20.17 -1.14 18.73
CA LEU A 3 19.60 0.06 19.36
C LEU A 3 18.77 -0.29 20.61
N TYR A 4 18.05 -1.40 20.57
CA TYR A 4 17.28 -1.87 21.72
C TYR A 4 18.16 -2.34 22.88
N ASP A 5 19.39 -2.84 22.62
CA ASP A 5 20.34 -3.20 23.68
C ASP A 5 20.82 -1.94 24.42
N LEU A 6 21.08 -0.85 23.67
CA LEU A 6 21.50 0.44 24.24
C LEU A 6 20.37 1.10 25.03
N ALA A 7 19.14 1.10 24.48
CA ALA A 7 17.97 1.63 25.16
C ALA A 7 17.65 0.85 26.45
N GLY A 8 17.83 -0.47 26.45
CA GLY A 8 17.70 -1.30 27.65
C GLY A 8 18.74 -0.94 28.71
N ALA A 9 20.02 -0.86 28.33
CA ALA A 9 21.09 -0.46 29.24
C ALA A 9 20.89 0.97 29.80
N TYR A 10 20.42 1.91 28.97
CA TYR A 10 20.09 3.27 29.42
C TYR A 10 18.97 3.25 30.47
N ALA A 11 17.90 2.48 30.24
CA ALA A 11 16.80 2.36 31.19
C ALA A 11 17.23 1.74 32.52
N GLU A 12 18.10 0.72 32.50
CA GLU A 12 18.65 0.10 33.70
C GLU A 12 19.50 1.09 34.51
N VAL A 13 20.41 1.81 33.86
CA VAL A 13 21.27 2.81 34.53
C VAL A 13 20.44 3.97 35.07
N ALA A 14 19.45 4.45 34.31
CA ALA A 14 18.53 5.50 34.77
C ALA A 14 17.74 5.07 36.01
N GLN A 15 17.29 3.82 36.06
CA GLN A 15 16.56 3.27 37.20
C GLN A 15 17.44 3.12 38.44
N ILE A 16 18.70 2.69 38.28
CA ILE A 16 19.66 2.60 39.38
C ILE A 16 19.94 3.98 40.01
N ILE A 17 20.04 5.03 39.18
CA ILE A 17 20.23 6.41 39.66
C ILE A 17 18.98 6.91 40.41
N MET A 18 17.78 6.58 39.93
CA MET A 18 16.53 6.93 40.60
C MET A 18 16.36 6.24 41.96
N ASP A 19 16.82 4.99 42.09
CA ASP A 19 16.72 4.22 43.34
C ASP A 19 17.80 4.60 44.38
N ASP A 20 18.93 5.19 43.96
CA ASP A 20 20.05 5.59 44.82
C ASP A 20 20.74 6.86 44.32
N GLU A 21 20.27 8.03 44.79
CA GLU A 21 20.78 9.35 44.40
C GLU A 21 22.29 9.54 44.69
N THR A 22 22.89 8.74 45.58
CA THR A 22 24.32 8.84 45.88
C THR A 22 25.21 8.32 44.75
N LYS A 23 24.65 7.53 43.82
CA LYS A 23 25.34 7.00 42.64
C LYS A 23 25.30 7.92 41.42
N THR A 24 24.63 9.07 41.53
CA THR A 24 24.43 10.02 40.42
C THR A 24 25.75 10.47 39.79
N GLU A 25 26.75 10.83 40.60
CA GLU A 25 28.06 11.26 40.07
C GLU A 25 28.86 10.12 39.42
N ALA A 26 28.72 8.88 39.92
CA ALA A 26 29.46 7.74 39.40
C ALA A 26 28.86 7.14 38.11
N LEU A 27 27.53 7.24 37.96
CA LEU A 27 26.80 6.66 36.83
C LEU A 27 26.35 7.71 35.79
N GLY A 28 26.43 9.00 36.10
CA GLY A 28 26.08 10.08 35.18
C GLY A 28 26.87 10.06 33.87
N ASP A 29 28.20 9.88 33.94
CA ASP A 29 29.05 9.75 32.74
C ASP A 29 28.68 8.52 31.90
N THR A 30 28.25 7.44 32.56
CA THR A 30 27.82 6.21 31.88
C THR A 30 26.48 6.42 31.19
N LEU A 31 25.54 7.10 31.86
CA LEU A 31 24.23 7.46 31.31
C LEU A 31 24.39 8.35 30.07
N GLN A 32 25.22 9.39 30.16
CA GLN A 32 25.52 10.30 29.06
C GLN A 32 26.16 9.56 27.87
N SER A 33 27.11 8.67 28.13
CA SER A 33 27.75 7.87 27.08
C SER A 33 26.76 6.95 26.36
N LEU A 34 25.80 6.36 27.10
CA LEU A 34 24.74 5.55 26.52
C LEU A 34 23.77 6.40 25.70
N GLU A 35 23.43 7.59 26.17
CA GLU A 35 22.59 8.56 25.45
C GLU A 35 23.23 8.94 24.11
N ASP A 36 24.49 9.39 24.13
CA ASP A 36 25.25 9.74 22.93
C ASP A 36 25.32 8.55 21.95
N ALA A 37 25.49 7.32 22.45
CA ALA A 37 25.52 6.12 21.63
C ALA A 37 24.15 5.81 21.00
N ILE A 38 23.06 6.05 21.72
CA ILE A 38 21.68 5.92 21.22
C ILE A 38 21.42 6.97 20.14
N GLU A 39 21.75 8.24 20.39
CA GLU A 39 21.55 9.33 19.44
C GLU A 39 22.30 9.10 18.14
N ASN A 40 23.60 8.77 18.23
CA ASN A 40 24.42 8.47 17.06
C ASN A 40 23.85 7.29 16.25
N LYS A 41 23.36 6.26 16.93
CA LYS A 41 22.78 5.10 16.25
C LYS A 41 21.41 5.42 15.65
N ALA A 42 20.59 6.22 16.32
CA ALA A 42 19.30 6.69 15.81
C ALA A 42 19.48 7.58 14.57
N ASP A 43 20.45 8.51 14.58
CA ASP A 43 20.79 9.34 13.42
C ASP A 43 21.26 8.49 12.23
N ASN A 44 22.13 7.50 12.45
CA ASN A 44 22.55 6.58 11.40
C ASN A 44 21.38 5.77 10.81
N ILE A 45 20.44 5.33 11.66
CA ILE A 45 19.23 4.65 11.20
C ILE A 45 18.33 5.61 10.40
N ALA A 46 18.14 6.85 10.87
CA ALA A 46 17.35 7.85 10.16
C ALA A 46 17.94 8.18 8.77
N LYS A 47 19.27 8.31 8.66
CA LYS A 47 19.98 8.43 7.39
C LYS A 47 19.72 7.24 6.47
N MET A 48 19.77 6.02 7.00
CA MET A 48 19.47 4.81 6.22
C MET A 48 18.00 4.77 5.76
N VAL A 49 17.06 5.12 6.62
CA VAL A 49 15.63 5.23 6.27
C VAL A 49 15.44 6.24 5.15
N ARG A 50 16.11 7.40 5.20
CA ARG A 50 16.04 8.42 4.15
C ARG A 50 16.59 7.92 2.81
N ASN A 51 17.69 7.17 2.83
CA ASN A 51 18.25 6.56 1.62
C ASN A 51 17.28 5.54 1.02
N ILE A 52 16.71 4.65 1.85
CA ILE A 52 15.73 3.66 1.40
C ILE A 52 14.46 4.35 0.86
N ALA A 53 14.00 5.43 1.49
CA ALA A 53 12.85 6.21 1.01
C ALA A 53 13.12 6.79 -0.39
N ALA A 54 14.32 7.34 -0.63
CA ALA A 54 14.71 7.82 -1.94
C ALA A 54 14.75 6.69 -2.99
N GLU A 55 15.29 5.51 -2.64
CA GLU A 55 15.26 4.33 -3.52
C GLU A 55 13.83 3.87 -3.84
N VAL A 56 12.94 3.85 -2.83
CA VAL A 56 11.52 3.50 -2.99
C VAL A 56 10.84 4.45 -3.97
N ASP A 57 11.08 5.76 -3.86
CA ASP A 57 10.47 6.74 -4.76
C ASP A 57 11.00 6.63 -6.19
N MET A 58 12.29 6.34 -6.35
CA MET A 58 12.88 6.03 -7.67
C MET A 58 12.27 4.78 -8.29
N ILE A 59 12.05 3.72 -7.50
CA ILE A 59 11.41 2.49 -7.98
C ILE A 59 9.96 2.74 -8.39
N LYS A 60 9.18 3.50 -7.60
CA LYS A 60 7.80 3.85 -7.96
C LYS A 60 7.72 4.62 -9.26
N LEU A 61 8.63 5.57 -9.46
CA LEU A 61 8.71 6.32 -10.72
C LEU A 61 8.92 5.37 -11.90
N GLU A 62 9.86 4.44 -11.75
CA GLU A 62 10.17 3.48 -12.80
C GLU A 62 9.05 2.47 -13.06
N GLU A 63 8.36 2.04 -12.00
CA GLU A 63 7.15 1.21 -12.10
C GLU A 63 6.06 1.91 -12.90
N THR A 64 5.78 3.19 -12.62
CA THR A 64 4.78 3.95 -13.38
C THR A 64 5.15 4.04 -14.87
N ARG A 65 6.43 4.33 -15.18
CA ARG A 65 6.95 4.39 -16.54
C ARG A 65 6.80 3.05 -17.28
N LEU A 66 7.12 1.94 -16.62
CA LEU A 66 6.98 0.60 -17.17
C LEU A 66 5.51 0.20 -17.34
N ALA A 67 4.65 0.54 -16.38
CA ALA A 67 3.22 0.29 -16.45
C ALA A 67 2.58 1.03 -17.64
N GLU A 68 2.96 2.28 -17.89
CA GLU A 68 2.53 3.01 -19.08
C GLU A 68 3.02 2.37 -20.38
N ARG A 69 4.30 1.95 -20.42
CA ARG A 69 4.84 1.25 -21.59
C ARG A 69 4.08 -0.04 -21.86
N ARG A 70 3.77 -0.82 -20.83
CA ARG A 70 2.94 -2.02 -20.92
C ARG A 70 1.57 -1.69 -21.50
N ARG A 71 0.87 -0.70 -20.94
CA ARG A 71 -0.45 -0.26 -21.43
C ARG A 71 -0.43 0.16 -22.90
N ARG A 72 0.62 0.85 -23.36
CA ARG A 72 0.79 1.21 -24.78
C ARG A 72 0.94 -0.03 -25.67
N LEU A 73 1.71 -1.01 -25.23
CA LEU A 73 1.89 -2.27 -25.97
C LEU A 73 0.61 -3.11 -25.99
N GLU A 74 -0.12 -3.19 -24.87
CA GLU A 74 -1.42 -3.86 -24.78
C GLU A 74 -2.42 -3.24 -25.75
N LYS A 75 -2.54 -1.90 -25.78
CA LYS A 75 -3.38 -1.20 -26.76
C LYS A 75 -2.98 -1.48 -28.20
N LYS A 76 -1.67 -1.50 -28.49
CA LYS A 76 -1.17 -1.82 -29.84
C LYS A 76 -1.51 -3.26 -30.23
N GLN A 77 -1.34 -4.21 -29.30
CA GLN A 77 -1.68 -5.62 -29.51
C GLN A 77 -3.18 -5.79 -29.78
N GLU A 78 -4.03 -5.12 -29.00
CA GLU A 78 -5.48 -5.15 -29.16
C GLU A 78 -5.90 -4.53 -30.49
N GLY A 79 -5.33 -3.38 -30.87
CA GLY A 79 -5.56 -2.75 -32.17
C GLY A 79 -5.19 -3.67 -33.34
N LEU A 80 -4.08 -4.40 -33.27
CA LEU A 80 -3.69 -5.37 -34.29
C LEU A 80 -4.65 -6.55 -34.38
N LYS A 81 -5.15 -7.05 -33.24
CA LYS A 81 -6.18 -8.10 -33.22
C LYS A 81 -7.49 -7.63 -33.84
N LEU A 82 -7.92 -6.40 -33.51
CA LEU A 82 -9.13 -5.81 -34.06
C LEU A 82 -9.00 -5.63 -35.57
N TYR A 83 -7.90 -5.02 -36.03
CA TYR A 83 -7.63 -4.87 -37.46
C TYR A 83 -7.65 -6.22 -38.19
N LEU A 84 -6.94 -7.24 -37.66
CA LEU A 84 -6.95 -8.58 -38.24
C LEU A 84 -8.36 -9.17 -38.32
N LYS A 85 -9.16 -9.01 -37.25
CA LYS A 85 -10.55 -9.48 -37.22
C LYS A 85 -11.38 -8.77 -38.31
N GLU A 86 -11.32 -7.44 -38.39
CA GLU A 86 -12.06 -6.65 -39.39
C GLU A 86 -11.70 -7.05 -40.82
N GLN A 87 -10.40 -7.23 -41.11
CA GLN A 87 -9.97 -7.66 -42.45
C GLN A 87 -10.45 -9.07 -42.80
N LEU A 88 -10.45 -9.99 -41.83
CA LEU A 88 -10.99 -11.34 -42.04
C LEU A 88 -12.51 -11.33 -42.23
N GLU A 89 -13.23 -10.46 -41.53
CA GLU A 89 -14.67 -10.26 -41.72
C GLU A 89 -14.99 -9.68 -43.10
N VAL A 90 -14.25 -8.67 -43.56
CA VAL A 90 -14.38 -8.09 -44.92
C VAL A 90 -14.07 -9.12 -46.00
N ALA A 91 -13.05 -9.95 -45.79
CA ALA A 91 -12.69 -11.03 -46.71
C ALA A 91 -13.65 -12.24 -46.66
N GLY A 92 -14.64 -12.25 -45.74
CA GLY A 92 -15.55 -13.38 -45.54
C GLY A 92 -14.87 -14.65 -44.99
N LEU A 93 -13.65 -14.54 -44.45
CA LEU A 93 -12.86 -15.67 -43.97
C LEU A 93 -13.10 -15.90 -42.48
N GLN A 94 -13.86 -16.95 -42.14
CA GLN A 94 -14.09 -17.31 -40.73
C GLN A 94 -12.89 -18.03 -40.09
N LYS A 95 -12.01 -18.64 -40.90
CA LYS A 95 -10.86 -19.40 -40.39
C LYS A 95 -9.69 -19.32 -41.34
N VAL A 96 -8.52 -18.99 -40.81
CA VAL A 96 -7.23 -19.01 -41.50
C VAL A 96 -6.28 -19.94 -40.75
N LYS A 97 -5.81 -20.98 -41.44
CA LYS A 97 -4.74 -21.85 -40.93
C LYS A 97 -3.42 -21.44 -41.57
N THR A 98 -2.42 -21.18 -40.76
CA THR A 98 -1.02 -21.04 -41.17
C THR A 98 -0.23 -22.23 -40.61
N PRO A 99 1.04 -22.42 -41.04
CA PRO A 99 1.86 -23.52 -40.51
C PRO A 99 2.05 -23.48 -38.99
N ILE A 100 1.94 -22.30 -38.37
CA ILE A 100 2.23 -22.08 -36.94
C ILE A 100 0.96 -21.72 -36.16
N PHE A 101 -0.01 -21.03 -36.77
CA PHE A 101 -1.18 -20.47 -36.08
C PHE A 101 -2.49 -20.85 -36.77
N THR A 102 -3.54 -21.04 -35.98
CA THR A 102 -4.91 -21.11 -36.49
C THR A 102 -5.68 -19.91 -35.95
N ILE A 103 -6.14 -19.04 -36.85
CA ILE A 103 -6.91 -17.84 -36.55
C ILE A 103 -8.37 -18.12 -36.92
N SER A 104 -9.30 -17.87 -36.01
CA SER A 104 -10.73 -18.07 -36.27
C SER A 104 -11.53 -16.89 -35.75
N VAL A 105 -12.40 -16.34 -36.58
CA VAL A 105 -13.40 -15.34 -36.20
C VAL A 105 -14.64 -16.08 -35.75
N ARG A 106 -14.98 -15.96 -34.46
CA ARG A 106 -16.17 -16.58 -33.87
C ARG A 106 -17.20 -15.50 -33.55
N LYS A 107 -18.48 -15.76 -33.84
CA LYS A 107 -19.58 -14.99 -33.27
C LYS A 107 -19.73 -15.37 -31.79
N ASN A 108 -19.44 -14.44 -30.91
CA ASN A 108 -19.68 -14.62 -29.48
C ASN A 108 -21.19 -14.57 -29.21
N THR A 109 -21.67 -15.37 -28.26
CA THR A 109 -23.02 -15.23 -27.72
C THR A 109 -23.14 -13.84 -27.10
N GLY A 110 -24.21 -13.11 -27.42
CA GLY A 110 -24.37 -11.70 -27.08
C GLY A 110 -24.04 -11.39 -25.62
N SER A 111 -23.28 -10.33 -25.39
CA SER A 111 -23.06 -9.77 -24.05
C SER A 111 -24.18 -8.81 -23.70
N VAL A 112 -24.66 -8.83 -22.46
CA VAL A 112 -25.62 -7.86 -21.96
C VAL A 112 -24.94 -6.49 -21.91
N GLN A 113 -25.40 -5.56 -22.75
CA GLN A 113 -24.98 -4.16 -22.70
C GLN A 113 -26.11 -3.37 -22.03
N VAL A 114 -25.81 -2.77 -20.87
CA VAL A 114 -26.72 -1.85 -20.22
C VAL A 114 -26.67 -0.53 -20.97
N VAL A 115 -27.77 -0.18 -21.63
CA VAL A 115 -27.91 1.08 -22.40
C VAL A 115 -28.43 2.20 -21.51
N ASN A 116 -29.36 1.88 -20.60
CA ASN A 116 -29.93 2.81 -19.64
C ASN A 116 -30.22 2.08 -18.32
N GLU A 117 -29.56 2.49 -17.24
CA GLU A 117 -29.74 1.91 -15.91
C GLU A 117 -31.11 2.22 -15.29
N ILE A 118 -31.72 3.36 -15.64
CA ILE A 118 -33.00 3.81 -15.06
C ILE A 118 -34.16 2.91 -15.50
N GLU A 119 -34.05 2.33 -16.70
CA GLU A 119 -35.04 1.41 -17.25
C GLU A 119 -34.89 -0.03 -16.73
N ILE A 120 -33.82 -0.32 -15.98
CA ILE A 120 -33.57 -1.67 -15.46
C ILE A 120 -34.48 -1.95 -14.25
N PRO A 121 -35.36 -2.96 -14.34
CA PRO A 121 -36.21 -3.32 -13.21
C PRO A 121 -35.41 -3.69 -11.96
N GLN A 122 -35.94 -3.35 -10.79
CA GLN A 122 -35.28 -3.53 -9.49
C GLN A 122 -34.85 -4.99 -9.22
N MET A 123 -35.46 -5.98 -9.87
CA MET A 123 -35.09 -7.40 -9.78
C MET A 123 -33.66 -7.73 -10.26
N PHE A 124 -33.04 -6.87 -11.07
CA PHE A 124 -31.67 -7.05 -11.55
C PHE A 124 -30.62 -6.29 -10.72
N TRP A 125 -31.06 -5.49 -9.74
CA TRP A 125 -30.18 -4.73 -8.87
C TRP A 125 -29.84 -5.54 -7.61
N VAL A 126 -28.55 -5.74 -7.35
CA VAL A 126 -28.06 -6.36 -6.12
C VAL A 126 -27.70 -5.25 -5.14
N THR A 127 -28.46 -5.11 -4.05
CA THR A 127 -28.12 -4.17 -2.97
C THR A 127 -26.94 -4.74 -2.18
N PRO A 128 -25.80 -4.01 -2.05
CA PRO A 128 -24.70 -4.46 -1.21
C PRO A 128 -25.12 -4.53 0.27
N PRO A 129 -24.51 -5.40 1.08
CA PRO A 129 -24.74 -5.43 2.52
C PRO A 129 -24.41 -4.05 3.14
N PRO A 130 -25.05 -3.68 4.27
CA PRO A 130 -24.83 -2.39 4.91
C PRO A 130 -23.35 -2.18 5.21
N ILE A 131 -22.76 -1.16 4.57
CA ILE A 131 -21.36 -0.80 4.73
C ILE A 131 -21.22 -0.03 6.05
N LEU A 132 -20.45 -0.58 6.98
CA LEU A 132 -20.13 0.07 8.25
C LEU A 132 -19.31 1.34 8.00
N ASP A 133 -19.87 2.50 8.36
CA ASP A 133 -19.17 3.78 8.29
C ASP A 133 -18.22 3.96 9.47
N LYS A 134 -16.99 3.47 9.29
CA LYS A 134 -15.91 3.60 10.28
C LYS A 134 -15.49 5.04 10.54
N LYS A 135 -15.74 5.99 9.62
CA LYS A 135 -15.34 7.39 9.81
C LYS A 135 -16.26 8.07 10.81
N SER A 136 -17.57 8.00 10.58
CA SER A 136 -18.57 8.54 11.52
C SER A 136 -18.46 7.88 12.90
N MET A 137 -18.20 6.57 12.95
CA MET A 137 -17.93 5.88 14.23
C MET A 137 -16.69 6.43 14.93
N SER A 138 -15.59 6.69 14.21
CA SER A 138 -14.36 7.23 14.80
C SER A 138 -14.51 8.66 15.32
N GLU A 139 -15.33 9.49 14.66
CA GLU A 139 -15.61 10.87 15.09
C GLU A 139 -16.47 10.88 16.35
N ARG A 140 -17.52 10.05 16.38
CA ARG A 140 -18.42 9.89 17.54
C ARG A 140 -17.73 9.31 18.77
N LEU A 141 -16.84 8.33 18.58
CA LEU A 141 -15.99 7.80 19.65
C LEU A 141 -14.97 8.83 20.17
N LYS A 142 -14.48 9.74 19.31
CA LYS A 142 -13.60 10.85 19.74
C LYS A 142 -14.36 11.94 20.48
N SER A 143 -15.65 12.15 20.20
CA SER A 143 -16.52 13.08 20.92
C SER A 143 -17.08 12.52 22.24
N GLY A 144 -16.72 11.28 22.61
CA GLY A 144 -17.12 10.67 23.89
C GLY A 144 -18.42 9.86 23.85
N GLU A 145 -18.93 9.53 22.67
CA GLU A 145 -20.14 8.70 22.52
C GLU A 145 -19.74 7.21 22.52
N GLU A 146 -20.34 6.41 23.40
CA GLU A 146 -20.08 4.96 23.46
C GLU A 146 -20.86 4.24 22.36
N ILE A 147 -20.15 3.64 21.41
CA ILE A 147 -20.73 2.80 20.35
C ILE A 147 -20.55 1.33 20.76
N PRO A 148 -21.64 0.57 20.98
CA PRO A 148 -21.55 -0.86 21.28
C PRO A 148 -20.75 -1.60 20.19
N GLY A 149 -19.68 -2.30 20.61
CA GLY A 149 -18.83 -3.09 19.71
C GLY A 149 -17.63 -2.36 19.09
N VAL A 150 -17.34 -1.10 19.46
CA VAL A 150 -16.17 -0.36 18.96
C VAL A 150 -15.38 0.29 20.11
N THR A 151 -14.09 -0.02 20.19
CA THR A 151 -13.17 0.57 21.17
C THR A 151 -12.11 1.44 20.48
N LEU A 152 -11.86 2.63 21.01
CA LEU A 152 -10.81 3.52 20.51
C LEU A 152 -9.44 3.10 21.08
N VAL A 153 -8.56 2.57 20.24
CA VAL A 153 -7.17 2.24 20.61
C VAL A 153 -6.24 3.38 20.18
N LYS A 154 -5.49 3.96 21.12
CA LYS A 154 -4.44 4.95 20.85
C LYS A 154 -3.08 4.26 20.89
N GLY A 155 -2.27 4.47 19.86
CA GLY A 155 -0.88 3.99 19.78
C GLY A 155 0.09 5.14 19.54
N THR A 156 1.37 4.91 19.82
CA THR A 156 2.46 5.87 19.58
C THR A 156 3.09 5.61 18.20
N SER A 157 3.35 6.65 17.42
CA SER A 157 4.01 6.55 16.10
C SER A 157 5.35 7.29 16.09
N LEU A 158 6.40 6.65 15.58
CA LEU A 158 7.68 7.32 15.31
C LEU A 158 7.53 8.24 14.09
N GLN A 159 7.96 9.50 14.21
CA GLN A 159 8.06 10.43 13.09
C GLN A 159 9.53 10.81 12.86
N ILE A 160 10.00 10.63 11.62
CA ILE A 160 11.32 11.08 11.17
C ILE A 160 11.06 12.26 10.22
N LYS A 161 11.46 13.47 10.60
CA LYS A 161 11.32 14.70 9.81
C LYS A 161 12.64 15.05 9.13
#